data_AF-A0A2H0AHC2-F1
#
_entry.id   AF-A0A2H0AHC2-F1
#
_cell.length_a   1.000
_cell.length_b   1.000
_cell.length_c   1.000
_cell.angle_alpha   90.00
_cell.angle_beta   90.00
_cell.angle_gamma   90.00
#
_symmetry.space_group_name_H-M   'P 1'
#
loop_
_entity.id
_entity.type
_entity.pdbx_description
1 polymer ?
#
loop_
_entity_poly.entity_id
_entity_poly.type
_entity_poly.pdbx_seq_one_letter_code
_entity_poly.pdbx_strand_id
1 'polypeptide(L)' 'MKANKTYAEINARIQAGEAVVVTAEEMVAIVKKEGPAGAARKVDVVTTGTFSPMCSSGAFINFGHSKPTMKASKVWLNDV' A
#
# COMPACT_ATOMS: atom_id res chain seq x y z
N MET A 1 -9.15 -24.03 6.18
CA MET A 1 -8.30 -23.92 4.97
C MET A 1 -7.99 -22.45 4.71
N LYS A 2 -6.71 -22.05 4.79
CA LYS A 2 -6.24 -20.70 4.45
C LYS A 2 -6.49 -20.45 2.97
N ALA A 3 -7.20 -19.38 2.63
CA ALA A 3 -7.23 -18.87 1.26
C ALA A 3 -5.92 -18.10 1.04
N ASN A 4 -4.89 -18.79 0.54
CA ASN A 4 -3.61 -18.19 0.20
C ASN A 4 -3.56 -18.04 -1.33
N LYS A 5 -3.97 -16.87 -1.83
CA LYS A 5 -3.67 -16.48 -3.21
C LYS A 5 -2.26 -15.91 -3.24
N THR A 6 -1.48 -16.29 -4.24
CA THR A 6 -0.14 -15.70 -4.42
C THR A 6 -0.24 -14.36 -5.13
N TYR A 7 0.77 -13.49 -4.97
CA TYR A 7 0.84 -12.25 -5.74
C TYR A 7 0.89 -12.51 -7.25
N ALA A 8 1.56 -13.59 -7.67
CA ALA A 8 1.63 -13.98 -9.08
C ALA A 8 0.23 -14.31 -9.63
N GLU A 9 -0.57 -15.07 -8.88
CA GLU A 9 -1.96 -15.38 -9.24
C GLU A 9 -2.82 -14.11 -9.30
N ILE A 10 -2.74 -13.24 -8.29
CA ILE A 10 -3.51 -11.99 -8.26
C ILE A 10 -3.14 -11.11 -9.45
N ASN A 11 -1.85 -10.95 -9.74
CA ASN A 11 -1.38 -10.16 -10.87
C ASN A 11 -1.84 -10.73 -12.22
N ALA A 12 -1.80 -12.06 -12.39
CA ALA A 12 -2.32 -12.70 -13.60
C ALA A 12 -3.82 -12.40 -13.80
N ARG A 13 -4.63 -12.45 -12.73
CA ARG A 13 -6.06 -12.11 -12.79
C ARG A 13 -6.30 -10.63 -13.08
N ILE A 14 -5.47 -9.72 -12.56
CA ILE A 14 -5.53 -8.29 -12.89
C ILE A 14 -5.26 -8.09 -14.39
N GLN A 15 -4.21 -8.71 -14.94
CA GLN A 15 -3.87 -8.61 -16.36
C GLN A 15 -4.96 -9.21 -17.26
N ALA A 16 -5.62 -10.28 -16.81
CA ALA A 16 -6.74 -10.91 -17.51
C ALA A 16 -8.06 -10.12 -17.41
N GLY A 17 -8.14 -9.08 -16.55
CA GLY A 17 -9.40 -8.36 -16.29
C GLY A 17 -10.41 -9.16 -15.44
N GLU A 18 -9.95 -10.20 -14.75
CA GLU A 18 -10.79 -11.12 -13.97
C GLU A 18 -10.68 -10.90 -12.45
N ALA A 19 -9.85 -9.95 -12.02
CA ALA A 19 -9.66 -9.66 -10.60
C ALA A 19 -10.94 -9.07 -9.98
N VAL A 20 -11.35 -9.63 -8.84
CA VAL A 20 -12.41 -9.07 -8.00
C VAL A 20 -11.80 -8.01 -7.10
N VAL A 21 -12.03 -6.75 -7.49
CA VAL A 21 -11.57 -5.56 -6.77
C VAL A 21 -12.74 -4.96 -6.00
N VAL A 22 -12.53 -4.67 -4.72
CA VAL A 22 -13.53 -4.03 -3.85
C VAL A 22 -12.92 -2.87 -3.09
N THR A 23 -13.76 -2.00 -2.56
CA THR A 23 -13.36 -0.96 -1.60
C THR A 23 -13.24 -1.53 -0.18
N ALA A 24 -12.55 -0.79 0.70
CA ALA A 24 -12.47 -1.14 2.12
C ALA A 24 -13.86 -1.24 2.78
N GLU A 25 -14.81 -0.39 2.39
CA GLU A 25 -16.18 -0.42 2.91
C GLU A 25 -16.94 -1.67 2.48
N GLU A 26 -16.90 -2.02 1.19
CA GLU A 26 -17.50 -3.24 0.66
C GLU A 26 -16.90 -4.49 1.30
N MET A 27 -15.58 -4.48 1.56
CA MET A 27 -14.91 -5.59 2.22
C MET A 27 -15.51 -5.88 3.61
N VAL A 28 -15.87 -4.86 4.38
CA VAL A 28 -16.53 -5.04 5.69
C VAL A 28 -17.88 -5.75 5.54
N ALA A 29 -18.67 -5.38 4.54
CA ALA A 29 -19.96 -6.02 4.27
C ALA A 29 -19.79 -7.49 3.82
N ILE A 30 -18.81 -7.76 2.95
CA ILE A 30 -18.52 -9.12 2.46
C ILE A 30 -18.08 -10.03 3.61
N VAL A 31 -17.20 -9.55 4.50
CA VAL A 31 -16.76 -10.33 5.67
C VAL A 31 -17.91 -10.62 6.62
N LYS A 32 -18.83 -9.65 6.85
CA LYS A 32 -20.02 -9.89 7.68
C LYS A 32 -20.93 -10.98 7.11
N LYS A 33 -21.03 -11.08 5.79
CA LYS A 33 -21.91 -12.04 5.10
C LYS A 33 -21.27 -13.43 4.92
N GLU A 34 -20.00 -13.46 4.51
CA GLU A 34 -19.32 -14.69 4.04
C GLU A 34 -18.23 -15.17 5.01
N GLY A 35 -17.97 -14.41 6.07
CA GLY A 35 -16.87 -14.64 7.00
C GLY A 35 -15.50 -14.29 6.39
N PRO A 36 -14.43 -14.17 7.22
CA PRO A 36 -13.10 -13.80 6.74
C PRO A 36 -12.53 -14.76 5.69
N ALA A 37 -12.73 -16.07 5.89
CA ALA A 37 -12.23 -17.09 4.98
C ALA A 37 -12.99 -17.12 3.64
N GLY A 38 -14.30 -16.84 3.64
CA GLY A 38 -15.10 -16.74 2.42
C GLY A 38 -14.73 -15.48 1.63
N ALA A 39 -14.63 -14.34 2.33
CA ALA A 39 -14.21 -13.08 1.75
C ALA A 39 -12.82 -13.19 1.08
N ALA A 40 -11.85 -13.81 1.75
CA ALA A 40 -10.50 -14.01 1.21
C ALA A 40 -10.44 -14.95 -0.02
N ARG A 41 -11.40 -15.88 -0.17
CA ARG A 41 -11.51 -16.70 -1.39
C ARG A 41 -12.04 -15.90 -2.57
N LYS A 42 -12.98 -15.00 -2.32
CA LYS A 42 -13.72 -14.27 -3.35
C LYS A 42 -13.03 -12.99 -3.82
N VAL A 43 -12.44 -12.24 -2.91
CA VAL A 43 -11.82 -10.93 -3.18
C VAL A 43 -10.34 -11.10 -3.50
N ASP A 44 -9.84 -10.37 -4.50
CA ASP A 44 -8.43 -10.37 -4.90
C ASP A 44 -7.69 -9.13 -4.43
N VAL A 45 -8.32 -7.96 -4.55
CA VAL A 45 -7.73 -6.67 -4.17
C VAL A 45 -8.74 -5.86 -3.39
N VAL A 46 -8.29 -5.29 -2.26
CA VAL A 46 -9.05 -4.29 -1.51
C VAL A 46 -8.38 -2.94 -1.72
N THR A 47 -9.15 -1.98 -2.21
CA THR A 47 -8.72 -0.61 -2.47
C THR A 47 -9.23 0.31 -1.36
N THR A 48 -8.39 1.24 -0.94
CA THR A 48 -8.77 2.28 0.01
C THR A 48 -8.17 3.60 -0.43
N GLY A 49 -8.95 4.68 -0.31
CA GLY A 49 -8.46 6.04 -0.48
C GLY A 49 -8.13 6.60 0.89
N THR A 50 -6.91 7.09 1.08
CA THR A 50 -6.53 7.82 2.29
C THR A 50 -6.14 9.25 1.92
N PHE A 51 -6.61 10.22 2.70
CA PHE A 51 -6.20 11.62 2.59
C PHE A 51 -5.39 12.00 3.83
N SER A 52 -4.21 11.37 3.96
CA SER A 52 -3.24 11.63 5.03
C SER A 52 -1.84 11.29 4.53
N PRO A 53 -0.77 11.91 5.06
CA PRO A 53 0.58 11.38 4.87
C PRO A 53 0.60 9.96 5.43
N MET A 54 0.82 8.97 4.56
CA MET A 54 0.95 7.59 5.01
C MET A 54 2.17 7.46 5.92
N CYS A 55 2.04 6.70 7.00
CA CYS A 55 3.01 6.56 8.10
C CYS A 55 4.39 6.02 7.68
N SER A 56 4.63 5.80 6.39
CA SER A 56 5.82 5.19 5.81
C SER A 56 6.43 6.01 4.64
N SER A 57 5.92 7.21 4.35
CA SER A 57 6.42 8.05 3.24
C SER A 57 7.46 9.11 3.66
N GLY A 58 7.76 9.25 4.95
CA GLY A 58 8.67 10.27 5.47
C GLY A 58 10.07 9.72 5.72
N ALA A 59 11.08 10.32 5.09
CA ALA A 59 12.48 10.14 5.47
C ALA A 59 12.98 11.44 6.12
N PHE A 60 13.38 11.38 7.38
CA PHE A 60 14.10 12.46 8.05
C PHE A 60 15.58 12.15 8.05
N ILE A 61 16.37 12.97 7.35
CA ILE A 61 17.82 12.80 7.25
C ILE A 61 18.49 13.96 7.98
N ASN A 62 19.32 13.65 8.98
CA ASN A 62 20.06 14.63 9.76
C ASN A 62 21.55 14.57 9.39
N PHE A 63 22.10 15.66 8.88
CA PHE A 63 23.49 15.77 8.43
C PHE A 63 24.40 16.50 9.44
N GLY A 64 23.87 16.91 10.61
CA GLY A 64 24.57 17.77 11.55
C GLY A 64 24.77 19.20 11.02
N HIS A 65 25.30 20.08 11.87
CA HIS A 65 25.59 21.47 11.49
C HIS A 65 27.02 21.60 10.94
N SER A 66 27.16 22.21 9.77
CA SER A 66 28.46 22.66 9.28
C SER A 66 29.00 23.80 10.14
N LYS A 67 30.33 23.93 10.23
CA LYS A 67 30.99 25.12 10.77
C LYS A 67 31.92 25.71 9.71
N PRO A 68 31.64 26.91 9.17
CA PRO A 68 30.53 27.82 9.49
C PRO A 68 29.14 27.29 9.10
N THR A 69 28.07 27.87 9.65
CA THR A 69 26.70 27.44 9.34
C THR A 69 26.32 27.73 7.89
N MET A 70 25.60 26.81 7.26
CA MET A 70 25.20 26.88 5.85
C MET A 70 23.70 26.65 5.70
N LYS A 71 23.05 27.44 4.83
CA LYS A 71 21.64 27.26 4.46
C LYS A 71 21.50 26.27 3.32
N ALA A 72 21.01 25.07 3.62
CA ALA A 72 20.79 24.00 2.65
C ALA A 72 19.40 24.10 1.97
N SER A 73 19.17 25.12 1.12
CA SER A 73 17.87 25.30 0.44
C SER A 73 17.68 24.42 -0.81
N LYS A 74 18.78 23.92 -1.39
CA LYS A 74 18.80 22.96 -2.49
C LYS A 74 20.04 22.08 -2.31
N VAL A 75 19.86 20.78 -2.19
CA VAL A 75 20.93 19.81 -1.91
C VAL A 75 20.78 18.60 -2.81
N TRP A 76 21.91 17.96 -3.11
CA TRP A 76 21.96 16.66 -3.78
C TRP A 76 22.39 15.63 -2.74
N LEU A 77 21.81 14.43 -2.79
CA LEU A 77 22.20 13.32 -1.94
C LEU A 77 22.60 12.14 -2.82
N ASN A 78 23.88 11.78 -2.84
CA ASN A 78 24.43 10.79 -3.80
C ASN A 78 24.27 11.23 -5.26
N ASP A 79 24.53 12.50 -5.57
CA ASP A 79 24.45 13.08 -6.92
C ASP A 79 23.05 13.07 -7.56
N VAL A 80 21.99 12.97 -6.76
CA VAL A 80 20.57 13.11 -7.16
C VAL A 80 19.83 14.20 -6.40
#